data_AF-A0A259BJR9-F1
#
_entry.id   AF-A0A259BJR9-F1
#
_cell.length_a   1.000
_cell.length_b   1.000
_cell.length_c   1.000
_cell.angle_alpha   90.00
_cell.angle_beta   90.00
_cell.angle_gamma   90.00
#
_symmetry.space_group_name_H-M   'P 1'
#
loop_
_entity.id
_entity.type
_entity.pdbx_description
1 polymer ?
#
loop_
_entity_poly.entity_id
_entity_poly.type
_entity_poly.pdbx_seq_one_letter_code
_entity_poly.pdbx_strand_id
1 'polypeptide(L)'
;MFSQLPDHEKWQMAFSSAEFVAFAGQWIKVLPRSRQEALAIFVEQGIERLWPISFDYAFDPVFVRNEQLMADCAGKTDAELYRLWLTCGFVNGVAPNEQRYLEPYLAGAPFPMNFPWQDFVRRRRLPRSTSRSAALAALFDSSSEQVVSAAPLMGDDARWLLELIGRYKIGKDQMADAVAILCLAVKLDPRPLSQGLLGDAYGSTGDTAKSLACYRAASAHPDVHHEIVATCMRMLLDAGRFDDALIHLETSHLHWRKFPAFTEWLQEALVLKFEATCAQALKQYRRFDAAAVKAGVREATDTIISEMLYDIADSFGKLDDLPGPVGPCADGYVAILANMNIPQCVHYRVEQKAQQFALSGIPVRIFSEEDAGSFITSLAGARAAIFYRVAATPPVIRAILHARTLGLDTWYEVDDLIFDPSAYPDPFESFGGQISEAEYAGLQMGVPLFRHALAMCDRAIASTPSLAKRMEALVRSGQCIVIRNGLDTRNDNAIRLSRHLPERRDGRVRLFYGSGTLAHNADFNNIAGPAITQAMARHDNVDLIVVGHLVLSPGIEAFSDRILQIPFMSDKDDYWSVLSSCDINIAVLADGPVADCKSE
;
A
#
# COMPACT_ATOMS: atom_id res chain seq x y z
N MET A 1 11.17 -42.53 -4.70
CA MET A 1 11.14 -43.45 -5.85
C MET A 1 12.21 -43.13 -6.91
N PHE A 2 13.19 -42.25 -6.62
CA PHE A 2 14.12 -41.66 -7.61
C PHE A 2 15.55 -42.24 -7.57
N SER A 3 15.85 -43.13 -6.62
CA SER A 3 17.19 -43.69 -6.38
C SER A 3 17.34 -45.19 -6.73
N GLN A 4 16.35 -45.78 -7.42
CA GLN A 4 16.26 -47.24 -7.58
C GLN A 4 16.51 -47.76 -9.01
N LEU A 5 16.60 -46.90 -10.03
CA LEU A 5 16.95 -47.36 -11.39
C LEU A 5 18.48 -47.46 -11.54
N PRO A 6 19.00 -48.56 -12.11
CA PRO A 6 20.40 -48.65 -12.51
C PRO A 6 20.79 -47.50 -13.45
N ASP A 7 22.05 -47.07 -13.41
CA ASP A 7 22.55 -45.94 -14.22
C ASP A 7 22.21 -46.08 -15.70
N HIS A 8 22.33 -47.28 -16.26
CA HIS A 8 22.07 -47.58 -17.67
C HIS A 8 20.58 -47.47 -18.09
N GLU A 9 19.65 -47.31 -17.13
CA GLU A 9 18.21 -47.17 -17.37
C GLU A 9 17.68 -45.77 -17.03
N LYS A 10 18.51 -44.86 -16.51
CA LYS A 10 18.06 -43.52 -16.06
C LYS A 10 17.42 -42.70 -17.18
N TRP A 11 17.83 -42.89 -18.42
CA TRP A 11 17.23 -42.24 -19.59
C TRP A 11 15.72 -42.52 -19.74
N GLN A 12 15.24 -43.67 -19.24
CA GLN A 12 13.82 -44.02 -19.30
C GLN A 12 12.94 -43.00 -18.57
N MET A 13 13.50 -42.25 -17.61
CA MET A 13 12.80 -41.16 -16.92
C MET A 13 12.50 -39.98 -17.83
N ALA A 14 13.36 -39.69 -18.81
CA ALA A 14 13.15 -38.64 -19.81
C ALA A 14 12.35 -39.14 -21.03
N PHE A 15 12.01 -40.44 -21.08
CA PHE A 15 11.24 -41.00 -22.19
C PHE A 15 9.77 -40.56 -22.16
N SER A 16 9.36 -39.82 -23.18
CA SER A 16 7.99 -39.34 -23.36
C SER A 16 7.23 -40.29 -24.28
N SER A 17 6.31 -41.09 -23.71
CA SER A 17 5.51 -42.04 -24.51
C SER A 17 4.60 -41.35 -25.53
N ALA A 18 4.13 -40.13 -25.22
CA ALA A 18 3.29 -39.36 -26.13
C ALA A 18 4.09 -38.87 -27.35
N GLU A 19 5.29 -38.30 -27.13
CA GLU A 19 6.16 -37.83 -28.21
C GLU A 19 6.72 -38.99 -29.02
N PHE A 20 7.04 -40.11 -28.36
CA PHE A 20 7.41 -41.34 -29.04
C PHE A 20 6.31 -41.79 -30.00
N VAL A 21 5.04 -41.84 -29.56
CA VAL A 21 3.92 -42.22 -30.44
C VAL A 21 3.73 -41.20 -31.57
N ALA A 22 3.84 -39.90 -31.28
CA ALA A 22 3.72 -38.85 -32.28
C ALA A 22 4.82 -38.92 -33.35
N PHE A 23 6.06 -39.24 -32.94
CA PHE A 23 7.19 -39.42 -33.84
C PHE A 23 7.09 -40.78 -34.56
N ALA A 24 7.16 -41.87 -33.81
CA ALA A 24 7.35 -43.23 -34.32
C ALA A 24 6.09 -43.89 -34.90
N GLY A 25 4.90 -43.32 -34.64
CA GLY A 25 3.59 -43.94 -34.87
C GLY A 25 3.35 -44.42 -36.30
N GLN A 26 3.92 -43.74 -37.29
CA GLN A 26 3.79 -44.11 -38.71
C GLN A 26 4.68 -45.30 -39.14
N TRP A 27 5.67 -45.68 -38.33
CA TRP A 27 6.62 -46.75 -38.63
C TRP A 27 6.45 -48.00 -37.76
N ILE A 28 5.50 -47.98 -36.81
CA ILE A 28 5.18 -49.10 -35.92
C ILE A 28 3.83 -49.70 -36.31
N LYS A 29 3.76 -51.05 -36.40
CA LYS A 29 2.56 -51.76 -36.87
C LYS A 29 1.39 -51.70 -35.90
N VAL A 30 1.68 -51.62 -34.60
CA VAL A 30 0.70 -51.54 -33.52
C VAL A 30 1.14 -50.44 -32.57
N LEU A 31 0.25 -49.48 -32.30
CA LEU A 31 0.52 -48.40 -31.36
C LEU A 31 0.54 -48.94 -29.92
N PRO A 32 1.55 -48.58 -29.09
CA PRO A 32 1.61 -49.01 -27.71
C PRO A 32 0.46 -48.41 -26.89
N ARG A 33 -0.13 -49.23 -26.00
CA ARG A 33 -1.23 -48.84 -25.11
C ARG A 33 -0.77 -48.45 -23.71
N SER A 34 0.51 -48.68 -23.41
CA SER A 34 1.12 -48.33 -22.12
C SER A 34 2.55 -47.83 -22.31
N ARG A 35 3.07 -47.11 -21.29
CA ARG A 35 4.48 -46.64 -21.28
C ARG A 35 5.47 -47.80 -21.36
N GLN A 36 5.16 -48.95 -20.76
CA GLN A 36 6.02 -50.14 -20.82
C GLN A 36 6.06 -50.73 -22.23
N GLU A 37 4.92 -50.82 -22.92
CA GLU A 37 4.88 -51.24 -24.33
C GLU A 37 5.66 -50.29 -25.23
N ALA A 38 5.52 -48.97 -25.01
CA ALA A 38 6.27 -47.96 -25.77
C ALA A 38 7.79 -48.10 -25.57
N LEU A 39 8.24 -48.30 -24.32
CA LEU A 39 9.64 -48.55 -24.00
C LEU A 39 10.17 -49.85 -24.62
N ALA A 40 9.39 -50.93 -24.59
CA ALA A 40 9.77 -52.20 -25.20
C ALA A 40 10.00 -52.06 -26.71
N ILE A 41 9.07 -51.39 -27.41
CA ILE A 41 9.19 -51.11 -28.85
C ILE A 41 10.40 -50.20 -29.12
N PHE A 42 10.63 -49.19 -28.27
CA PHE A 42 11.78 -48.31 -28.40
C PHE A 42 13.12 -49.06 -28.24
N VAL A 43 13.25 -49.95 -27.26
CA VAL A 43 14.47 -50.74 -27.06
C VAL A 43 14.68 -51.72 -28.21
N GLU A 44 13.61 -52.33 -28.73
CA GLU A 44 13.68 -53.28 -29.85
C GLU A 44 14.07 -52.60 -31.17
N GLN A 45 13.51 -51.43 -31.47
CA GLN A 45 13.57 -50.84 -32.82
C GLN A 45 14.03 -49.37 -32.85
N GLY A 46 13.79 -48.62 -31.78
CA GLY A 46 14.03 -47.18 -31.73
C GLY A 46 15.50 -46.81 -31.72
N ILE A 47 16.34 -47.57 -31.02
CA ILE A 47 17.77 -47.31 -30.94
C ILE A 47 18.45 -47.42 -32.32
N GLU A 48 18.15 -48.47 -33.08
CA GLU A 48 18.69 -48.68 -34.44
C GLU A 48 18.23 -47.60 -35.43
N ARG A 49 17.11 -46.95 -35.13
CA ARG A 49 16.51 -45.89 -35.96
C ARG A 49 16.75 -44.48 -35.42
N LEU A 50 17.54 -44.35 -34.35
CA LEU A 50 17.78 -43.08 -33.65
C LEU A 50 16.51 -42.31 -33.27
N TRP A 51 15.45 -43.04 -32.91
CA TRP A 51 14.22 -42.40 -32.45
C TRP A 51 14.50 -41.60 -31.17
N PRO A 52 13.94 -40.39 -31.03
CA PRO A 52 14.14 -39.59 -29.83
C PRO A 52 13.49 -40.26 -28.60
N ILE A 53 14.13 -40.12 -27.43
CA ILE A 53 13.46 -40.44 -26.15
C ILE A 53 12.42 -39.35 -25.79
N SER A 54 12.68 -38.11 -26.22
CA SER A 54 11.77 -36.97 -26.26
C SER A 54 12.29 -35.99 -27.32
N PHE A 55 11.48 -35.05 -27.79
CA PHE A 55 11.87 -34.10 -28.83
C PHE A 55 13.11 -33.28 -28.45
N ASP A 56 13.19 -32.85 -27.19
CA ASP A 56 14.37 -32.13 -26.67
C ASP A 56 15.63 -33.00 -26.61
N TYR A 57 15.47 -34.32 -26.50
CA TYR A 57 16.56 -35.30 -26.43
C TYR A 57 16.68 -36.14 -27.71
N ALA A 58 16.34 -35.56 -28.86
CA ALA A 58 16.65 -36.15 -30.16
C ALA A 58 18.17 -36.33 -30.30
N PHE A 59 18.62 -37.55 -30.60
CA PHE A 59 20.04 -37.86 -30.66
C PHE A 59 20.63 -37.53 -32.02
N ASP A 60 21.61 -36.63 -32.05
CA ASP A 60 22.33 -36.23 -33.25
C ASP A 60 23.76 -36.84 -33.22
N PRO A 61 23.97 -37.97 -33.94
CA PRO A 61 25.26 -38.65 -33.95
C PRO A 61 26.34 -37.87 -34.70
N VAL A 62 25.98 -36.92 -35.56
CA VAL A 62 26.93 -36.05 -36.27
C VAL A 62 27.44 -34.98 -35.31
N PHE A 63 26.54 -34.34 -34.56
CA PHE A 63 26.87 -33.38 -33.52
C PHE A 63 27.79 -33.98 -32.46
N VAL A 64 27.41 -35.12 -31.86
CA VAL A 64 28.19 -35.76 -30.78
C VAL A 64 29.61 -36.13 -31.23
N ARG A 65 29.78 -36.54 -32.49
CA ARG A 65 31.11 -36.82 -33.07
C ARG A 65 31.92 -35.55 -33.30
N ASN A 66 31.31 -34.51 -33.86
CA ASN A 66 31.97 -33.24 -34.16
C ASN A 66 32.45 -32.54 -32.89
N GLU A 67 31.65 -32.55 -31.84
CA GLU A 67 31.98 -31.96 -30.53
C GLU A 67 32.88 -32.85 -29.66
N GLN A 68 33.11 -34.11 -30.06
CA GLN A 68 33.89 -35.10 -29.30
C GLN A 68 33.44 -35.25 -27.83
N LEU A 69 32.13 -35.15 -27.55
CA LEU A 69 31.59 -35.14 -26.18
C LEU A 69 31.69 -36.48 -25.44
N MET A 70 32.08 -37.55 -26.14
CA MET A 70 32.21 -38.89 -25.59
C MET A 70 33.51 -39.53 -26.12
N ALA A 71 34.09 -40.44 -25.33
CA ALA A 71 35.28 -41.19 -25.76
C ALA A 71 34.93 -42.21 -26.85
N ASP A 72 35.89 -42.48 -27.75
CA ASP A 72 35.82 -43.53 -28.76
C ASP A 72 34.64 -43.44 -29.76
N CYS A 73 34.20 -42.22 -30.09
CA CYS A 73 33.09 -41.98 -31.02
C CYS A 73 33.40 -42.31 -32.49
N ALA A 74 34.66 -42.18 -32.92
CA ALA A 74 35.04 -42.18 -34.33
C ALA A 74 34.84 -43.54 -35.03
N GLY A 75 34.88 -44.65 -34.28
CA GLY A 75 34.78 -46.01 -34.81
C GLY A 75 33.41 -46.67 -34.64
N LYS A 76 32.41 -45.99 -34.05
CA LYS A 76 31.08 -46.56 -33.73
C LYS A 76 30.05 -46.18 -34.78
N THR A 77 29.15 -47.11 -35.10
CA THR A 77 27.92 -46.82 -35.86
C THR A 77 27.02 -45.85 -35.09
N ASP A 78 26.09 -45.18 -35.78
CA ASP A 78 25.19 -44.22 -35.11
C ASP A 78 24.36 -44.88 -34.00
N ALA A 79 23.88 -46.11 -34.24
CA ALA A 79 23.11 -46.87 -33.25
C ALA A 79 23.96 -47.28 -32.03
N GLU A 80 25.21 -47.71 -32.24
CA GLU A 80 26.13 -47.99 -31.12
C GLU A 80 26.47 -46.74 -30.31
N LEU A 81 26.64 -45.61 -30.99
CA LEU A 81 26.88 -44.33 -30.33
C LEU A 81 25.65 -43.86 -29.54
N TYR A 82 24.45 -44.07 -30.08
CA TYR A 82 23.21 -43.76 -29.37
C TYR A 82 23.00 -44.65 -28.15
N ARG A 83 23.28 -45.95 -28.25
CA ARG A 83 23.31 -46.87 -27.08
C ARG A 83 24.25 -46.38 -26.00
N LEU A 84 25.48 -46.04 -26.39
CA LEU A 84 26.49 -45.54 -25.47
C LEU A 84 26.04 -44.24 -24.79
N TRP A 85 25.37 -43.36 -25.54
CA TRP A 85 24.81 -42.14 -24.98
C TRP A 85 23.70 -42.46 -23.98
N LEU A 86 22.73 -43.32 -24.30
CA LEU A 86 21.65 -43.69 -23.37
C LEU A 86 22.20 -44.30 -22.07
N THR A 87 23.21 -45.17 -22.15
CA THR A 87 23.73 -45.88 -20.98
C THR A 87 24.74 -45.09 -20.16
N CYS A 88 25.55 -44.25 -20.81
CA CYS A 88 26.66 -43.55 -20.16
C CYS A 88 26.57 -42.02 -20.36
N GLY A 89 26.35 -41.56 -21.59
CA GLY A 89 26.30 -40.14 -21.92
C GLY A 89 25.22 -39.36 -21.16
N PHE A 90 23.99 -39.87 -21.15
CA PHE A 90 22.84 -39.28 -20.47
C PHE A 90 23.10 -39.14 -18.96
N VAL A 91 23.67 -40.17 -18.33
CA VAL A 91 24.00 -40.18 -16.91
C VAL A 91 25.08 -39.14 -16.58
N ASN A 92 26.04 -38.97 -17.49
CA ASN A 92 27.12 -37.98 -17.37
C ASN A 92 26.71 -36.57 -17.82
N GLY A 93 25.44 -36.34 -18.17
CA GLY A 93 24.96 -35.03 -18.63
C GLY A 93 25.47 -34.62 -20.02
N VAL A 94 25.93 -35.57 -20.85
CA VAL A 94 26.34 -35.29 -22.23
C VAL A 94 25.12 -34.88 -23.05
N ALA A 95 25.20 -33.73 -23.72
CA ALA A 95 24.13 -33.26 -24.59
C ALA A 95 23.96 -34.18 -25.82
N PRO A 96 22.73 -34.63 -26.13
CA PRO A 96 22.45 -35.47 -27.31
C PRO A 96 22.46 -34.71 -28.63
N ASN A 97 22.30 -33.38 -28.58
CA ASN A 97 22.18 -32.50 -29.73
C ASN A 97 22.66 -31.08 -29.38
N GLU A 98 22.78 -30.23 -30.41
CA GLU A 98 23.24 -28.86 -30.26
C GLU A 98 22.34 -28.00 -29.37
N GLN A 99 21.02 -28.17 -29.44
CA GLN A 99 20.07 -27.39 -28.64
C GLN A 99 20.30 -27.61 -27.14
N ARG A 100 20.44 -28.87 -26.70
CA ARG A 100 20.74 -29.20 -25.29
C ARG A 100 22.15 -28.79 -24.89
N TYR A 101 23.11 -28.83 -25.82
CA TYR A 101 24.49 -28.38 -25.54
C TYR A 101 24.55 -26.87 -25.29
N LEU A 102 23.80 -26.09 -26.07
CA LEU A 102 23.79 -24.64 -25.98
C LEU A 102 22.77 -24.06 -24.99
N GLU A 103 21.87 -24.89 -24.45
CA GLU A 103 20.84 -24.49 -23.50
C GLU A 103 21.39 -23.66 -22.31
N PRO A 104 22.52 -24.02 -21.66
CA PRO A 104 23.06 -23.22 -20.56
C PRO A 104 23.49 -21.80 -20.96
N TYR A 105 23.77 -21.58 -22.24
CA TYR A 105 24.29 -20.32 -22.78
C TYR A 105 23.16 -19.48 -23.41
N LEU A 106 22.28 -20.12 -24.18
CA LEU A 106 21.24 -19.44 -24.95
C LEU A 106 19.87 -19.43 -24.26
N ALA A 107 19.68 -20.19 -23.18
CA ALA A 107 18.42 -20.29 -22.43
C ALA A 107 17.20 -20.56 -23.34
N GLY A 108 17.36 -21.49 -24.30
CA GLY A 108 16.34 -21.87 -25.27
C GLY A 108 16.28 -21.01 -26.54
N ALA A 109 17.09 -19.97 -26.64
CA ALA A 109 17.22 -19.20 -27.89
C ALA A 109 17.91 -20.03 -29.00
N PRO A 110 17.59 -19.76 -30.28
CA PRO A 110 18.27 -20.42 -31.40
C PRO A 110 19.73 -19.95 -31.52
N PHE A 111 20.53 -20.72 -32.24
CA PHE A 111 21.89 -20.29 -32.58
C PHE A 111 21.88 -18.95 -33.34
N PRO A 112 22.75 -17.97 -33.00
CA PRO A 112 22.83 -16.67 -33.67
C PRO A 112 23.10 -16.82 -35.18
N MET A 113 22.16 -16.41 -36.03
CA MET A 113 22.26 -16.63 -37.48
C MET A 113 23.44 -15.87 -38.11
N ASN A 114 23.76 -14.68 -37.58
CA ASN A 114 24.75 -13.77 -38.15
C ASN A 114 26.09 -13.81 -37.40
N PHE A 115 26.29 -14.76 -36.47
CA PHE A 115 27.56 -14.91 -35.77
C PHE A 115 28.61 -15.57 -36.68
N PRO A 116 29.68 -14.84 -37.10
CA PRO A 116 30.69 -15.39 -37.99
C PRO A 116 31.70 -16.22 -37.18
N TRP A 117 31.24 -17.37 -36.67
CA TRP A 117 31.99 -18.23 -35.73
C TRP A 117 33.35 -18.68 -36.29
N GLN A 118 33.49 -18.88 -37.60
CA GLN A 118 34.76 -19.25 -38.24
C GLN A 118 35.81 -18.14 -38.14
N ASP A 119 35.36 -16.88 -38.31
CA ASP A 119 36.21 -15.71 -38.17
C ASP A 119 36.62 -15.51 -36.73
N PHE A 120 35.67 -15.74 -35.81
CA PHE A 120 35.93 -15.74 -34.37
C PHE A 120 37.01 -16.79 -34.01
N VAL A 121 36.83 -18.06 -34.40
CA VAL A 121 37.81 -19.15 -34.18
C VAL A 121 39.20 -18.77 -34.69
N ARG A 122 39.28 -18.25 -35.91
CA ARG A 122 40.54 -17.84 -36.56
C ARG A 122 41.22 -16.69 -35.83
N ARG A 123 40.49 -15.63 -35.51
CA ARG A 123 41.05 -14.41 -34.88
C ARG A 123 41.38 -14.62 -33.39
N ARG A 124 40.66 -15.51 -32.71
CA ARG A 124 40.92 -15.91 -31.31
C ARG A 124 41.91 -17.06 -31.19
N ARG A 125 42.43 -17.57 -32.31
CA ARG A 125 43.42 -18.67 -32.38
C ARG A 125 42.94 -19.95 -31.68
N LEU A 126 41.64 -20.23 -31.75
CA LEU A 126 41.07 -21.49 -31.27
C LEU A 126 41.48 -22.65 -32.23
N PRO A 127 41.46 -23.91 -31.77
CA PRO A 127 41.75 -25.06 -32.62
C PRO A 127 40.90 -25.04 -33.90
N ARG A 128 41.50 -25.40 -35.05
CA ARG A 128 40.76 -25.43 -36.33
C ARG A 128 39.62 -26.44 -36.36
N SER A 129 39.64 -27.43 -35.46
CA SER A 129 38.56 -28.41 -35.27
C SER A 129 37.40 -27.88 -34.43
N THR A 130 37.47 -26.66 -33.89
CA THR A 130 36.39 -26.07 -33.10
C THR A 130 35.14 -25.90 -33.97
N SER A 131 34.03 -26.47 -33.53
CA SER A 131 32.72 -26.34 -34.17
C SER A 131 32.11 -24.96 -33.94
N ARG A 132 30.94 -24.71 -34.55
CA ARG A 132 30.17 -23.49 -34.27
C ARG A 132 29.67 -23.41 -32.82
N SER A 133 29.25 -24.54 -32.25
CA SER A 133 28.66 -24.61 -30.91
C SER A 133 29.75 -24.44 -29.85
N ALA A 134 30.90 -25.11 -30.02
CA ALA A 134 32.07 -24.93 -29.18
C ALA A 134 32.66 -23.51 -29.29
N ALA A 135 32.62 -22.89 -30.46
CA ALA A 135 33.04 -21.50 -30.62
C ALA A 135 32.15 -20.54 -29.83
N LEU A 136 30.84 -20.77 -29.82
CA LEU A 136 29.89 -19.98 -29.05
C LEU A 136 30.05 -20.21 -27.54
N ALA A 137 30.17 -21.47 -27.10
CA ALA A 137 30.45 -21.78 -25.69
C ALA A 137 31.76 -21.12 -25.22
N ALA A 138 32.83 -21.20 -26.01
CA ALA A 138 34.10 -20.55 -25.72
C ALA A 138 33.97 -19.02 -25.62
N LEU A 139 33.07 -18.40 -26.39
CA LEU A 139 32.77 -16.97 -26.26
C LEU A 139 32.10 -16.65 -24.92
N PHE A 140 31.10 -17.42 -24.50
CA PHE A 140 30.40 -17.20 -23.22
C PHE A 140 31.29 -17.44 -22.00
N ASP A 141 32.18 -18.44 -22.09
CA ASP A 141 33.10 -18.81 -21.00
C ASP A 141 34.35 -17.91 -20.93
N SER A 142 34.57 -17.04 -21.93
CA SER A 142 35.66 -16.05 -21.93
C SER A 142 35.50 -15.00 -20.82
N SER A 143 36.61 -14.35 -20.44
CA SER A 143 36.56 -13.19 -19.52
C SER A 143 35.90 -11.97 -20.17
N SER A 144 35.43 -11.00 -19.37
CA SER A 144 34.83 -9.78 -19.93
C SER A 144 35.74 -9.01 -20.88
N GLU A 145 37.04 -8.87 -20.58
CA GLU A 145 38.03 -8.25 -21.49
C GLU A 145 38.11 -8.95 -22.85
N GLN A 146 38.04 -10.29 -22.83
CA GLN A 146 38.09 -11.11 -24.02
C GLN A 146 36.79 -11.00 -24.84
N VAL A 147 35.64 -10.96 -24.17
CA VAL A 147 34.32 -10.76 -24.81
C VAL A 147 34.24 -9.37 -25.44
N VAL A 148 34.61 -8.33 -24.70
CA VAL A 148 34.59 -6.93 -25.15
C VAL A 148 35.51 -6.74 -26.36
N SER A 149 36.73 -7.29 -26.32
CA SER A 149 37.64 -7.24 -27.48
C SER A 149 37.15 -8.06 -28.69
N ALA A 150 36.29 -9.05 -28.46
CA ALA A 150 35.71 -9.88 -29.51
C ALA A 150 34.39 -9.32 -30.07
N ALA A 151 33.80 -8.27 -29.50
CA ALA A 151 32.51 -7.72 -29.94
C ALA A 151 32.43 -7.39 -31.44
N PRO A 152 33.48 -6.82 -32.09
CA PRO A 152 33.47 -6.60 -33.55
C PRO A 152 33.43 -7.89 -34.38
N LEU A 153 33.65 -9.05 -33.76
CA LEU A 153 33.63 -10.37 -34.41
C LEU A 153 32.28 -11.07 -34.24
N MET A 154 31.31 -10.46 -33.57
CA MET A 154 30.01 -11.07 -33.32
C MET A 154 29.00 -10.85 -34.45
N GLY A 155 29.34 -10.04 -35.47
CA GLY A 155 28.46 -9.72 -36.59
C GLY A 155 27.27 -8.85 -36.17
N ASP A 156 26.18 -8.93 -36.92
CA ASP A 156 24.98 -8.12 -36.68
C ASP A 156 24.24 -8.53 -35.39
N ASP A 157 24.53 -9.71 -34.85
CA ASP A 157 23.94 -10.21 -33.60
C ASP A 157 24.72 -9.75 -32.35
N ALA A 158 25.75 -8.90 -32.49
CA ALA A 158 26.64 -8.51 -31.40
C ALA A 158 25.92 -8.04 -30.13
N ARG A 159 24.96 -7.12 -30.25
CA ARG A 159 24.21 -6.61 -29.08
C ARG A 159 23.43 -7.72 -28.39
N TRP A 160 22.74 -8.55 -29.15
CA TRP A 160 21.95 -9.65 -28.62
C TRP A 160 22.81 -10.70 -27.93
N LEU A 161 23.96 -11.05 -28.52
CA LEU A 161 24.93 -11.94 -27.91
C LEU A 161 25.52 -11.38 -26.62
N LEU A 162 25.88 -10.09 -26.59
CA LEU A 162 26.36 -9.44 -25.37
C LEU A 162 25.29 -9.44 -24.26
N GLU A 163 24.01 -9.27 -24.60
CA GLU A 163 22.91 -9.38 -23.64
C GLU A 163 22.80 -10.79 -23.04
N LEU A 164 22.85 -11.83 -23.88
CA LEU A 164 22.83 -13.23 -23.43
C LEU A 164 24.06 -13.60 -22.60
N ILE A 165 25.25 -13.17 -23.01
CA ILE A 165 26.49 -13.40 -22.26
C ILE A 165 26.41 -12.67 -20.92
N GLY A 166 25.93 -11.42 -20.90
CA GLY A 166 25.71 -10.67 -19.67
C GLY A 166 24.80 -11.41 -18.69
N ARG A 167 23.65 -11.91 -19.17
CA ARG A 167 22.73 -12.74 -18.38
C ARG A 167 23.38 -14.04 -17.90
N TYR A 168 24.17 -14.70 -18.74
CA TYR A 168 24.93 -15.91 -18.36
C TYR A 168 25.93 -15.62 -17.24
N LYS A 169 26.66 -14.50 -17.31
CA LYS A 169 27.59 -14.05 -16.27
C LYS A 169 26.87 -13.73 -14.96
N ILE A 170 25.71 -13.07 -15.00
CA ILE A 170 24.86 -12.86 -13.82
C ILE A 170 24.46 -14.21 -13.19
N GLY A 171 24.01 -15.18 -13.99
CA GLY A 171 23.66 -16.52 -13.51
C GLY A 171 24.82 -17.33 -12.92
N LYS A 172 26.07 -16.94 -13.22
CA LYS A 172 27.30 -17.49 -12.64
C LYS A 172 27.83 -16.69 -11.45
N ASP A 173 27.10 -15.68 -10.98
CA ASP A 173 27.52 -14.74 -9.94
C ASP A 173 28.78 -13.93 -10.30
N GLN A 174 29.01 -13.70 -11.60
CA GLN A 174 30.16 -12.97 -12.14
C GLN A 174 29.78 -11.52 -12.46
N MET A 175 29.39 -10.76 -11.44
CA MET A 175 28.79 -9.43 -11.62
C MET A 175 29.72 -8.41 -12.29
N ALA A 176 31.02 -8.41 -11.96
CA ALA A 176 31.98 -7.49 -12.58
C ALA A 176 32.13 -7.74 -14.10
N ASP A 177 32.15 -9.01 -14.51
CA ASP A 177 32.19 -9.37 -15.93
C ASP A 177 30.88 -9.00 -16.63
N ALA A 178 29.74 -9.26 -15.98
CA ALA A 178 28.43 -8.89 -16.50
C ALA A 178 28.33 -7.37 -16.74
N VAL A 179 28.75 -6.54 -15.78
CA VAL A 179 28.76 -5.08 -15.92
C VAL A 179 29.56 -4.64 -17.14
N ALA A 180 30.79 -5.14 -17.31
CA ALA A 180 31.65 -4.74 -18.43
C ALA A 180 31.04 -5.09 -19.79
N ILE A 181 30.42 -6.27 -19.90
CA ILE A 181 29.79 -6.79 -21.12
C ILE A 181 28.49 -6.04 -21.41
N LEU A 182 27.61 -5.88 -20.42
CA LEU A 182 26.32 -5.20 -20.56
C LEU A 182 26.49 -3.70 -20.82
N CYS A 183 27.52 -3.06 -20.27
CA CYS A 183 27.90 -1.69 -20.64
C CYS A 183 28.14 -1.55 -22.15
N LEU A 184 28.76 -2.56 -22.77
CA LEU A 184 28.98 -2.55 -24.22
C LEU A 184 27.67 -2.80 -24.97
N ALA A 185 26.84 -3.74 -24.51
CA ALA A 185 25.52 -4.01 -25.10
C ALA A 185 24.66 -2.73 -25.16
N VAL A 186 24.55 -2.02 -24.03
CA VAL A 186 23.80 -0.76 -23.91
C VAL A 186 24.39 0.35 -24.79
N LYS A 187 25.73 0.41 -24.94
CA LYS A 187 26.39 1.38 -25.84
C LYS A 187 26.09 1.12 -27.32
N LEU A 188 25.90 -0.14 -27.71
CA LEU A 188 25.57 -0.50 -29.09
C LEU A 188 24.12 -0.15 -29.42
N ASP A 189 23.19 -0.56 -28.55
CA ASP A 189 21.75 -0.29 -28.70
C ASP A 189 21.08 -0.38 -27.31
N PRO A 190 20.68 0.75 -26.71
CA PRO A 190 20.14 0.80 -25.35
C PRO A 190 18.70 0.29 -25.29
N ARG A 191 18.54 -1.04 -25.24
CA ARG A 191 17.25 -1.70 -25.06
C ARG A 191 16.89 -1.85 -23.58
N PRO A 192 15.58 -1.87 -23.22
CA PRO A 192 15.14 -1.94 -21.83
C PRO A 192 15.68 -3.15 -21.07
N LEU A 193 15.71 -4.33 -21.70
CA LEU A 193 16.19 -5.54 -21.07
C LEU A 193 17.69 -5.47 -20.76
N SER A 194 18.52 -5.06 -21.73
CA SER A 194 19.96 -4.84 -21.53
C SER A 194 20.24 -3.83 -20.40
N GLN A 195 19.46 -2.75 -20.32
CA GLN A 195 19.58 -1.75 -19.26
C GLN A 195 19.11 -2.28 -17.90
N GLY A 196 18.03 -3.06 -17.85
CA GLY A 196 17.56 -3.73 -16.63
C GLY A 196 18.60 -4.70 -16.07
N LEU A 197 19.15 -5.58 -16.93
CA LEU A 197 20.23 -6.51 -16.55
C LEU A 197 21.49 -5.78 -16.07
N LEU A 198 21.85 -4.66 -16.72
CA LEU A 198 22.96 -3.83 -16.26
C LEU A 198 22.66 -3.21 -14.90
N GLY A 199 21.41 -2.79 -14.67
CA GLY A 199 20.91 -2.35 -13.39
C GLY A 199 21.08 -3.42 -12.30
N ASP A 200 20.61 -4.64 -12.55
CA ASP A 200 20.75 -5.79 -11.63
C ASP A 200 22.21 -6.06 -11.27
N ALA A 201 23.09 -6.03 -12.27
CA ALA A 201 24.51 -6.24 -12.07
C ALA A 201 25.12 -5.12 -11.20
N TYR A 202 24.79 -3.85 -11.45
CA TYR A 202 25.24 -2.74 -10.60
C TYR A 202 24.70 -2.84 -9.17
N GLY A 203 23.40 -3.15 -9.01
CA GLY A 203 22.78 -3.32 -7.71
C GLY A 203 23.45 -4.41 -6.88
N SER A 204 23.77 -5.55 -7.51
CA SER A 204 24.48 -6.67 -6.88
C SER A 204 25.91 -6.31 -6.45
N THR A 205 26.57 -5.38 -7.14
CA THR A 205 27.89 -4.85 -6.74
C THR A 205 27.82 -3.73 -5.69
N GLY A 206 26.63 -3.32 -5.26
CA GLY A 206 26.40 -2.23 -4.30
C GLY A 206 26.38 -0.82 -4.91
N ASP A 207 26.48 -0.68 -6.24
CA ASP A 207 26.41 0.62 -6.92
C ASP A 207 24.95 1.00 -7.21
N THR A 208 24.22 1.35 -6.15
CA THR A 208 22.78 1.67 -6.20
C THR A 208 22.48 2.87 -7.10
N ALA A 209 23.39 3.84 -7.18
CA ALA A 209 23.24 5.03 -8.02
C ALA A 209 23.26 4.67 -9.51
N LYS A 210 24.23 3.85 -9.95
CA LYS A 210 24.25 3.36 -11.34
C LYS A 210 23.11 2.41 -11.64
N SER A 211 22.73 1.55 -10.69
CA SER A 211 21.56 0.68 -10.83
C SER A 211 20.31 1.50 -11.13
N LEU A 212 20.02 2.51 -10.30
CA LEU A 212 18.85 3.38 -10.48
C LEU A 212 18.91 4.15 -11.81
N ALA A 213 20.09 4.65 -12.21
CA ALA A 213 20.25 5.31 -13.49
C ALA A 213 19.92 4.40 -14.69
N CYS A 214 20.32 3.12 -14.62
CA CYS A 214 20.00 2.13 -15.66
C CYS A 214 18.49 1.86 -15.73
N TYR A 215 17.84 1.67 -14.58
CA TYR A 215 16.40 1.45 -14.49
C TYR A 215 15.57 2.65 -14.97
N ARG A 216 16.00 3.88 -14.65
CA ARG A 216 15.38 5.11 -15.18
C ARG A 216 15.51 5.20 -16.70
N ALA A 217 16.71 4.91 -17.22
CA ALA A 217 16.95 4.93 -18.66
C ALA A 217 16.11 3.86 -19.39
N ALA A 218 16.00 2.66 -18.82
CA ALA A 218 15.16 1.59 -19.34
C ALA A 218 13.68 1.95 -19.36
N SER A 219 13.22 2.67 -18.33
CA SER A 219 11.81 3.06 -18.18
C SER A 219 11.36 4.13 -19.16
N ALA A 220 12.28 4.94 -19.68
CA ALA A 220 11.98 5.96 -20.68
C ALA A 220 11.74 5.38 -22.08
N HIS A 221 12.01 4.09 -22.30
CA HIS A 221 11.86 3.47 -23.62
C HIS A 221 10.40 3.07 -23.89
N PRO A 222 9.86 3.26 -25.11
CA PRO A 222 8.48 2.90 -25.47
C PRO A 222 8.10 1.40 -25.34
N ASP A 223 9.10 0.52 -25.25
CA ASP A 223 8.94 -0.95 -25.26
C ASP A 223 9.26 -1.52 -23.87
N VAL A 224 9.25 -0.68 -22.83
CA VAL A 224 9.60 -1.10 -21.47
C VAL A 224 8.66 -2.19 -20.98
N HIS A 225 9.17 -3.10 -20.15
CA HIS A 225 8.36 -4.07 -19.42
C HIS A 225 7.97 -3.49 -18.04
N HIS A 226 6.73 -3.72 -17.59
CA HIS A 226 6.21 -3.18 -16.32
C HIS A 226 7.10 -3.47 -15.10
N GLU A 227 7.77 -4.62 -15.05
CA GLU A 227 8.74 -4.98 -13.99
C GLU A 227 9.91 -3.99 -13.85
N ILE A 228 10.38 -3.39 -14.95
CA ILE A 228 11.45 -2.38 -14.92
C ILE A 228 10.94 -1.10 -14.26
N VAL A 229 9.70 -0.70 -14.59
CA VAL A 229 9.04 0.47 -14.02
C VAL A 229 8.83 0.25 -12.51
N ALA A 230 8.32 -0.91 -12.12
CA ALA A 230 8.10 -1.32 -10.74
C ALA A 230 9.41 -1.35 -9.94
N THR A 231 10.48 -1.89 -10.52
CA THR A 231 11.80 -1.96 -9.86
C THR A 231 12.38 -0.57 -9.65
N CYS A 232 12.32 0.30 -10.66
CA CYS A 232 12.75 1.69 -10.52
C CYS A 232 11.95 2.42 -9.44
N MET A 233 10.64 2.22 -9.40
CA MET A 233 9.74 2.80 -8.41
C MET A 233 10.15 2.36 -7.00
N ARG A 234 10.28 1.05 -6.75
CA ARG A 234 10.69 0.51 -5.45
C ARG A 234 12.04 1.05 -4.99
N MET A 235 13.03 1.12 -5.89
CA MET A 235 14.34 1.70 -5.57
C MET A 235 14.26 3.17 -5.11
N LEU A 236 13.33 3.95 -5.68
CA LEU A 236 13.14 5.36 -5.30
C LEU A 236 12.45 5.47 -3.93
N LEU A 237 11.45 4.63 -3.68
CA LEU A 237 10.76 4.58 -2.39
C LEU A 237 11.69 4.12 -1.26
N ASP A 238 12.48 3.07 -1.48
CA ASP A 238 13.47 2.56 -0.51
C ASP A 238 14.53 3.62 -0.18
N ALA A 239 14.86 4.49 -1.13
CA ALA A 239 15.78 5.60 -0.95
C ALA A 239 15.13 6.85 -0.30
N GLY A 240 13.84 6.81 0.02
CA GLY A 240 13.08 7.95 0.54
C GLY A 240 12.89 9.10 -0.46
N ARG A 241 13.08 8.82 -1.77
CA ARG A 241 12.97 9.81 -2.86
C ARG A 241 11.56 9.80 -3.45
N PHE A 242 10.56 10.18 -2.64
CA PHE A 242 9.15 10.06 -3.01
C PHE A 242 8.75 10.93 -4.19
N ASP A 243 9.22 12.18 -4.27
CA ASP A 243 8.89 13.08 -5.39
C ASP A 243 9.46 12.56 -6.72
N ASP A 244 10.66 11.99 -6.69
CA ASP A 244 11.25 11.31 -7.84
C ASP A 244 10.44 10.08 -8.27
N ALA A 245 9.88 9.33 -7.31
CA ALA A 245 9.00 8.19 -7.60
C ALA A 245 7.71 8.65 -8.28
N LEU A 246 7.12 9.76 -7.82
CA LEU A 246 5.93 10.34 -8.45
C LEU A 246 6.23 10.85 -9.86
N ILE A 247 7.34 11.57 -10.08
CA ILE A 247 7.79 12.00 -11.43
C ILE A 247 7.99 10.78 -12.35
N HIS A 248 8.54 9.69 -11.82
CA HIS A 248 8.71 8.44 -12.55
C HIS A 248 7.36 7.81 -12.95
N LEU A 249 6.36 7.83 -12.06
CA LEU A 249 5.00 7.39 -12.38
C LEU A 249 4.34 8.31 -13.40
N GLU A 250 4.50 9.64 -13.30
CA GLU A 250 3.98 10.61 -14.27
C GLU A 250 4.52 10.33 -15.68
N THR A 251 5.83 10.13 -15.83
CA THR A 251 6.43 9.82 -17.14
C THR A 251 5.98 8.47 -17.70
N SER A 252 5.68 7.51 -16.82
CA SER A 252 5.23 6.16 -17.17
C SER A 252 3.70 6.08 -17.41
N HIS A 253 2.94 7.09 -16.98
CA HIS A 253 1.49 7.08 -16.90
C HIS A 253 0.80 6.76 -18.24
N LEU A 254 1.26 7.37 -19.34
CA LEU A 254 0.64 7.15 -20.66
C LEU A 254 0.65 5.67 -21.10
N HIS A 255 1.69 4.93 -20.71
CA HIS A 255 1.87 3.53 -21.09
C HIS A 255 1.15 2.57 -20.12
N TRP A 256 1.10 2.92 -18.83
CA TRP A 256 0.73 1.97 -17.77
C TRP A 256 -0.54 2.31 -16.99
N ARG A 257 -1.20 3.45 -17.23
CA ARG A 257 -2.40 3.86 -16.46
C ARG A 257 -3.54 2.85 -16.41
N LYS A 258 -3.66 1.98 -17.43
CA LYS A 258 -4.70 0.92 -17.49
C LYS A 258 -4.25 -0.39 -16.84
N PHE A 259 -3.00 -0.47 -16.41
CA PHE A 259 -2.47 -1.64 -15.73
C PHE A 259 -2.87 -1.56 -14.25
N PRO A 260 -3.60 -2.56 -13.70
CA PRO A 260 -4.12 -2.48 -12.34
C PRO A 260 -3.07 -2.16 -11.26
N ALA A 261 -1.85 -2.70 -11.39
CA ALA A 261 -0.78 -2.45 -10.44
C ALA A 261 -0.29 -0.99 -10.44
N PHE A 262 -0.55 -0.21 -11.49
CA PHE A 262 -0.16 1.21 -11.53
C PHE A 262 -0.82 2.01 -10.42
N THR A 263 -2.12 1.79 -10.21
CA THR A 263 -2.88 2.45 -9.13
C THR A 263 -2.41 2.00 -7.74
N GLU A 264 -1.92 0.77 -7.60
CA GLU A 264 -1.31 0.29 -6.36
C GLU A 264 0.03 1.00 -6.08
N TRP A 265 0.90 1.11 -7.10
CA TRP A 265 2.17 1.84 -6.98
C TRP A 265 2.00 3.31 -6.63
N LEU A 266 1.01 3.97 -7.25
CA LEU A 266 0.67 5.36 -6.93
C LEU A 266 0.23 5.51 -5.47
N GLN A 267 -0.67 4.64 -5.01
CA GLN A 267 -1.16 4.66 -3.64
C GLN A 267 -0.02 4.40 -2.64
N GLU A 268 0.83 3.40 -2.89
CA GLU A 268 1.99 3.09 -2.06
C GLU A 268 2.94 4.28 -1.95
N ALA A 269 3.30 4.90 -3.08
CA ALA A 269 4.20 6.06 -3.11
C ALA A 269 3.64 7.26 -2.30
N LEU A 270 2.34 7.54 -2.44
CA LEU A 270 1.69 8.64 -1.73
C LEU A 270 1.52 8.35 -0.23
N VAL A 271 1.24 7.11 0.15
CA VAL A 271 1.18 6.68 1.56
C VAL A 271 2.55 6.81 2.23
N LEU A 272 3.61 6.32 1.59
CA LEU A 272 4.95 6.44 2.17
C LEU A 272 5.43 7.91 2.25
N LYS A 273 5.12 8.74 1.24
CA LYS A 273 5.36 10.19 1.30
C LYS A 273 4.66 10.82 2.51
N PHE A 274 3.36 10.53 2.66
CA PHE A 274 2.55 11.01 3.77
C PHE A 274 3.13 10.60 5.12
N GLU A 275 3.42 9.31 5.31
CA GLU A 275 3.95 8.77 6.56
C GLU A 275 5.32 9.38 6.92
N ALA A 276 6.22 9.50 5.95
CA ALA A 276 7.53 10.09 6.16
C ALA A 276 7.44 11.57 6.58
N THR A 277 6.59 12.36 5.89
CA THR A 277 6.37 13.76 6.22
C THR A 277 5.71 13.91 7.59
N CYS A 278 4.68 13.12 7.91
CA CYS A 278 4.05 13.11 9.23
C CYS A 278 5.03 12.73 10.34
N ALA A 279 5.89 11.72 10.13
CA ALA A 279 6.91 11.33 11.10
C ALA A 279 7.94 12.45 11.34
N GLN A 280 8.31 13.20 10.30
CA GLN A 280 9.17 14.38 10.44
C GLN A 280 8.45 15.52 11.18
N ALA A 281 7.19 15.79 10.84
CA ALA A 281 6.38 16.84 11.49
C ALA A 281 6.17 16.54 12.98
N LEU A 282 5.85 15.29 13.35
CA LEU A 282 5.73 14.88 14.76
C LEU A 282 7.01 15.13 15.56
N LYS A 283 8.20 14.92 14.97
CA LYS A 283 9.47 15.27 15.62
C LYS A 283 9.63 16.78 15.82
N GLN A 284 9.08 17.60 14.92
CA GLN A 284 9.07 19.06 15.09
C GLN A 284 8.08 19.45 16.19
N TYR A 285 6.85 18.93 16.17
CA TYR A 285 5.84 19.16 17.22
C TYR A 285 6.29 18.78 18.63
N ARG A 286 7.08 17.72 18.80
CA ARG A 286 7.56 17.29 20.14
C ARG A 286 8.65 18.16 20.75
N ARG A 287 9.38 18.97 19.96
CA ARG A 287 10.57 19.70 20.45
C ARG A 287 10.24 20.98 21.24
N PHE A 288 9.04 21.13 21.82
CA PHE A 288 8.54 22.43 22.30
C PHE A 288 8.30 22.50 23.82
N ASP A 289 9.14 23.31 24.52
CA ASP A 289 9.03 23.67 25.94
C ASP A 289 9.20 25.20 26.21
N ALA A 290 8.89 26.08 25.25
CA ALA A 290 8.94 27.55 25.49
C ALA A 290 7.96 28.38 24.64
N ALA A 291 7.23 29.30 25.28
CA ALA A 291 5.99 29.91 24.78
C ALA A 291 6.08 30.92 23.61
N ALA A 292 7.19 31.64 23.40
CA ALA A 292 7.26 32.69 22.37
C ALA A 292 7.79 32.20 21.00
N VAL A 293 8.58 31.13 20.99
CA VAL A 293 9.02 30.40 19.77
C VAL A 293 7.90 29.49 19.24
N LYS A 294 6.82 29.30 20.02
CA LYS A 294 5.72 28.32 19.89
C LYS A 294 4.78 28.56 18.69
N ALA A 295 4.55 29.82 18.28
CA ALA A 295 3.59 30.13 17.20
C ALA A 295 4.18 29.94 15.79
N GLY A 296 5.32 30.56 15.50
CA GLY A 296 5.91 30.53 14.15
C GLY A 296 6.40 29.16 13.70
N VAL A 297 6.88 28.32 14.61
CA VAL A 297 7.33 26.96 14.25
C VAL A 297 6.14 26.01 14.03
N ARG A 298 5.08 26.13 14.84
CA ARG A 298 3.84 25.40 14.59
C ARG A 298 3.27 25.76 13.23
N GLU A 299 3.12 27.05 12.94
CA GLU A 299 2.62 27.54 11.66
C GLU A 299 3.45 27.01 10.47
N ALA A 300 4.78 27.02 10.58
CA ALA A 300 5.66 26.43 9.58
C ALA A 300 5.46 24.92 9.43
N THR A 301 5.27 24.19 10.53
CA THR A 301 5.03 22.73 10.50
C THR A 301 3.66 22.40 9.88
N ASP A 302 2.62 23.15 10.26
CA ASP A 302 1.28 23.04 9.68
C ASP A 302 1.30 23.35 8.17
N THR A 303 2.16 24.29 7.74
CA THR A 303 2.37 24.62 6.32
C THR A 303 2.99 23.44 5.57
N ILE A 304 4.04 22.80 6.11
CA ILE A 304 4.67 21.60 5.50
C ILE A 304 3.64 20.48 5.31
N ILE A 305 2.80 20.22 6.32
CA ILE A 305 1.72 19.23 6.20
C ILE A 305 0.72 19.67 5.12
N SER A 306 0.28 20.93 5.14
CA SER A 306 -0.71 21.43 4.18
C SER A 306 -0.23 21.33 2.73
N GLU A 307 1.02 21.74 2.45
CA GLU A 307 1.64 21.63 1.13
C GLU A 307 1.71 20.17 0.66
N MET A 308 2.15 19.26 1.52
CA MET A 308 2.19 17.83 1.23
C MET A 308 0.79 17.28 0.87
N LEU A 309 -0.26 17.69 1.58
CA LEU A 309 -1.62 17.23 1.29
C LEU A 309 -2.13 17.74 -0.08
N TYR A 310 -1.82 18.99 -0.43
CA TYR A 310 -2.13 19.52 -1.77
C TYR A 310 -1.38 18.76 -2.86
N ASP A 311 -0.10 18.45 -2.66
CA ASP A 311 0.68 17.64 -3.59
C ASP A 311 0.07 16.24 -3.78
N ILE A 312 -0.38 15.60 -2.70
CA ILE A 312 -1.03 14.28 -2.77
C ILE A 312 -2.34 14.36 -3.55
N ALA A 313 -3.18 15.36 -3.27
CA ALA A 313 -4.45 15.55 -3.97
C ALA A 313 -4.24 15.83 -5.48
N ASP A 314 -3.24 16.65 -5.83
CA ASP A 314 -2.86 16.93 -7.22
C ASP A 314 -2.32 15.68 -7.93
N SER A 315 -1.49 14.89 -7.24
CA SER A 315 -0.95 13.63 -7.77
C SER A 315 -2.05 12.62 -8.07
N PHE A 316 -3.01 12.41 -7.14
CA PHE A 316 -4.19 11.59 -7.41
C PHE A 316 -5.01 12.15 -8.58
N GLY A 317 -5.22 13.47 -8.62
CA GLY A 317 -5.94 14.14 -9.70
C GLY A 317 -5.35 13.90 -11.09
N LYS A 318 -4.03 13.78 -11.18
CA LYS A 318 -3.29 13.58 -12.44
C LYS A 318 -3.14 12.12 -12.85
N LEU A 319 -2.96 11.22 -11.87
CA LEU A 319 -2.44 9.87 -12.10
C LEU A 319 -3.37 8.73 -11.71
N ASP A 320 -4.38 8.97 -10.87
CA ASP A 320 -5.35 7.94 -10.52
C ASP A 320 -6.38 7.76 -11.63
N ASP A 321 -6.99 6.56 -11.70
CA ASP A 321 -8.08 6.27 -12.63
C ASP A 321 -9.40 6.80 -12.06
N LEU A 322 -9.53 8.14 -12.05
CA LEU A 322 -10.71 8.82 -11.55
C LEU A 322 -11.90 8.62 -12.51
N PRO A 323 -13.10 8.30 -11.99
CA PRO A 323 -14.28 8.05 -12.80
C PRO A 323 -14.75 9.33 -13.51
N GLY A 324 -15.42 9.16 -14.65
CA GLY A 324 -16.17 10.25 -15.28
C GLY A 324 -17.42 10.65 -14.48
N PRO A 325 -17.95 11.86 -14.69
CA PRO A 325 -19.13 12.33 -13.98
C PRO A 325 -20.36 11.51 -14.36
N VAL A 326 -21.04 10.97 -13.36
CA VAL A 326 -22.32 10.26 -13.48
C VAL A 326 -23.47 11.10 -12.90
N GLY A 327 -23.16 11.93 -11.90
CA GLY A 327 -24.11 12.72 -11.14
C GLY A 327 -24.77 11.92 -10.00
N PRO A 328 -25.50 12.62 -9.10
CA PRO A 328 -26.18 11.98 -7.99
C PRO A 328 -27.39 11.17 -8.45
N CYS A 329 -27.58 9.99 -7.86
CA CYS A 329 -28.79 9.20 -8.06
C CYS A 329 -29.87 9.63 -7.07
N ALA A 330 -30.93 10.32 -7.51
CA ALA A 330 -31.98 10.82 -6.62
C ALA A 330 -32.60 9.72 -5.73
N ASP A 331 -32.84 8.53 -6.29
CA ASP A 331 -33.38 7.36 -5.58
C ASP A 331 -32.31 6.50 -4.89
N GLY A 332 -31.04 6.91 -4.96
CA GLY A 332 -29.89 6.20 -4.39
C GLY A 332 -29.79 6.22 -2.86
N TYR A 333 -28.59 6.02 -2.34
CA TYR A 333 -28.31 6.08 -0.90
C TYR A 333 -27.30 7.16 -0.54
N VAL A 334 -27.26 7.55 0.73
CA VAL A 334 -26.18 8.38 1.27
C VAL A 334 -25.03 7.48 1.71
N ALA A 335 -23.84 7.70 1.16
CA ALA A 335 -22.62 7.03 1.61
C ALA A 335 -21.93 7.88 2.67
N ILE A 336 -21.57 7.29 3.80
CA ILE A 336 -20.88 7.96 4.91
C ILE A 336 -19.54 7.27 5.14
N LEU A 337 -18.44 8.02 4.99
CA LEU A 337 -17.11 7.62 5.46
C LEU A 337 -16.85 8.32 6.80
N ALA A 338 -16.67 7.56 7.87
CA ALA A 338 -16.65 8.10 9.22
C ALA A 338 -15.43 7.63 10.01
N ASN A 339 -14.93 8.54 10.86
CA ASN A 339 -14.06 8.17 11.97
C ASN A 339 -14.88 7.42 13.02
N MET A 340 -14.50 6.15 13.27
CA MET A 340 -15.22 5.25 14.18
C MET A 340 -14.51 5.09 15.55
N ASN A 341 -13.45 5.86 15.80
CA ASN A 341 -12.57 5.66 16.95
C ASN A 341 -13.11 6.28 18.26
N ILE A 342 -14.14 7.12 18.19
CA ILE A 342 -14.73 7.78 19.36
C ILE A 342 -16.21 7.35 19.49
N PRO A 343 -16.52 6.33 20.32
CA PRO A 343 -17.86 5.73 20.37
C PRO A 343 -19.01 6.72 20.65
N GLN A 344 -18.75 7.73 21.47
CA GLN A 344 -19.74 8.78 21.75
C GLN A 344 -20.04 9.57 20.48
N CYS A 345 -19.01 10.07 19.79
CA CYS A 345 -19.12 10.79 18.51
C CYS A 345 -19.83 9.97 17.44
N VAL A 346 -19.46 8.68 17.30
CA VAL A 346 -20.12 7.75 16.37
C VAL A 346 -21.61 7.68 16.64
N HIS A 347 -22.00 7.59 17.90
CA HIS A 347 -23.40 7.53 18.27
C HIS A 347 -24.20 8.74 17.79
N TYR A 348 -23.82 9.95 18.21
CA TYR A 348 -24.65 11.13 17.96
C TYR A 348 -24.44 11.75 16.56
N ARG A 349 -23.33 11.47 15.86
CA ARG A 349 -23.10 12.00 14.50
C ARG A 349 -23.30 11.00 13.38
N VAL A 350 -23.08 9.70 13.61
CA VAL A 350 -23.20 8.67 12.57
C VAL A 350 -24.48 7.86 12.74
N GLU A 351 -24.69 7.21 13.89
CA GLU A 351 -25.83 6.32 14.11
C GLU A 351 -27.16 7.08 14.10
N GLN A 352 -27.25 8.17 14.87
CA GLN A 352 -28.46 9.01 14.91
C GLN A 352 -28.78 9.62 13.55
N LYS A 353 -27.75 9.98 12.77
CA LYS A 353 -27.96 10.49 11.41
C LYS A 353 -28.49 9.41 10.48
N ALA A 354 -27.96 8.20 10.56
CA ALA A 354 -28.47 7.07 9.79
C ALA A 354 -29.95 6.80 10.14
N GLN A 355 -30.33 6.92 11.41
CA GLN A 355 -31.74 6.85 11.84
C GLN A 355 -32.59 7.99 11.24
N GLN A 356 -32.09 9.23 11.25
CA GLN A 356 -32.78 10.39 10.64
C GLN A 356 -33.03 10.18 9.14
N PHE A 357 -32.05 9.65 8.41
CA PHE A 357 -32.20 9.28 7.00
C PHE A 357 -33.20 8.14 6.82
N ALA A 358 -33.10 7.07 7.63
CA ALA A 358 -34.02 5.95 7.56
C ALA A 358 -35.48 6.37 7.80
N LEU A 359 -35.73 7.24 8.79
CA LEU A 359 -37.05 7.83 9.05
C LEU A 359 -37.57 8.68 7.88
N SER A 360 -36.67 9.22 7.06
CA SER A 360 -37.00 9.96 5.85
C SER A 360 -37.12 9.07 4.60
N GLY A 361 -37.04 7.74 4.74
CA GLY A 361 -37.07 6.80 3.61
C GLY A 361 -35.79 6.81 2.76
N ILE A 362 -34.68 7.32 3.30
CA ILE A 362 -33.40 7.45 2.62
C ILE A 362 -32.46 6.32 3.09
N PRO A 363 -32.04 5.39 2.20
CA PRO A 363 -31.08 4.37 2.58
C PRO A 363 -29.69 5.00 2.83
N VAL A 364 -28.93 4.41 3.74
CA VAL A 364 -27.59 4.86 4.14
C VAL A 364 -26.62 3.69 4.12
N ARG A 365 -25.38 3.92 3.71
CA ARG A 365 -24.26 3.00 3.87
C ARG A 365 -23.15 3.69 4.64
N ILE A 366 -22.65 3.04 5.69
CA ILE A 366 -21.61 3.58 6.57
C ILE A 366 -20.35 2.75 6.39
N PHE A 367 -19.22 3.43 6.29
CA PHE A 367 -17.88 2.86 6.13
C PHE A 367 -16.95 3.50 7.15
N SER A 368 -16.01 2.71 7.68
CA SER A 368 -14.90 3.22 8.49
C SER A 368 -13.81 3.82 7.59
N GLU A 369 -12.90 4.61 8.15
CA GLU A 369 -11.72 5.12 7.43
C GLU A 369 -10.86 3.99 6.83
N GLU A 370 -10.82 2.82 7.47
CA GLU A 370 -10.12 1.63 6.99
C GLU A 370 -10.78 1.03 5.74
N ASP A 371 -12.07 1.26 5.55
CA ASP A 371 -12.88 0.74 4.44
C ASP A 371 -13.00 1.73 3.26
N ALA A 372 -12.07 2.69 3.13
CA ALA A 372 -12.12 3.73 2.09
C ALA A 372 -12.25 3.16 0.66
N GLY A 373 -11.63 2.01 0.37
CA GLY A 373 -11.78 1.34 -0.93
C GLY A 373 -13.20 0.82 -1.19
N SER A 374 -13.84 0.24 -0.18
CA SER A 374 -15.24 -0.19 -0.22
C SER A 374 -16.19 1.00 -0.34
N PHE A 375 -15.89 2.10 0.37
CA PHE A 375 -16.60 3.36 0.22
C PHE A 375 -16.54 3.87 -1.22
N ILE A 376 -15.35 3.95 -1.84
CA ILE A 376 -15.17 4.38 -3.23
C ILE A 376 -16.00 3.52 -4.20
N THR A 377 -15.92 2.19 -4.05
CA THR A 377 -16.69 1.25 -4.88
C THR A 377 -18.21 1.47 -4.73
N SER A 378 -18.65 1.91 -3.56
CA SER A 378 -20.06 2.23 -3.29
C SER A 378 -20.51 3.60 -3.82
N LEU A 379 -19.64 4.45 -4.36
CA LEU A 379 -20.09 5.78 -4.79
C LEU A 379 -20.97 5.73 -6.04
N ALA A 380 -20.82 4.70 -6.88
CA ALA A 380 -21.71 4.49 -8.02
C ALA A 380 -23.15 4.21 -7.55
N GLY A 381 -24.09 5.08 -7.94
CA GLY A 381 -25.49 5.00 -7.50
C GLY A 381 -25.77 5.66 -6.14
N ALA A 382 -24.78 6.31 -5.52
CA ALA A 382 -25.01 7.15 -4.35
C ALA A 382 -25.70 8.47 -4.75
N ARG A 383 -26.42 9.08 -3.80
CA ARG A 383 -27.03 10.41 -3.96
C ARG A 383 -26.17 11.53 -3.38
N ALA A 384 -25.37 11.21 -2.37
CA ALA A 384 -24.47 12.13 -1.69
C ALA A 384 -23.41 11.33 -0.93
N ALA A 385 -22.28 11.99 -0.66
CA ALA A 385 -21.19 11.46 0.15
C ALA A 385 -20.95 12.36 1.37
N ILE A 386 -20.93 11.76 2.56
CA ILE A 386 -20.63 12.44 3.83
C ILE A 386 -19.30 11.93 4.37
N PHE A 387 -18.44 12.84 4.79
CA PHE A 387 -17.14 12.58 5.41
C PHE A 387 -17.18 13.09 6.85
N TYR A 388 -17.34 12.19 7.82
CA TYR A 388 -17.48 12.56 9.23
C TYR A 388 -16.15 12.45 9.98
N ARG A 389 -15.60 13.61 10.39
CA ARG A 389 -14.42 13.74 11.26
C ARG A 389 -13.21 12.92 10.78
N VAL A 390 -13.07 12.76 9.47
CA VAL A 390 -11.96 12.00 8.84
C VAL A 390 -10.76 12.91 8.60
N ALA A 391 -9.57 12.41 8.87
CA ALA A 391 -8.33 13.13 8.55
C ALA A 391 -8.02 13.00 7.04
N ALA A 392 -7.35 13.99 6.44
CA ALA A 392 -6.91 13.95 5.04
C ALA A 392 -5.75 12.95 4.82
N THR A 393 -5.94 11.68 5.14
CA THR A 393 -5.01 10.61 4.77
C THR A 393 -5.12 10.33 3.26
N PRO A 394 -4.11 9.70 2.62
CA PRO A 394 -4.17 9.44 1.18
C PRO A 394 -5.42 8.66 0.75
N PRO A 395 -5.90 7.61 1.46
CA PRO A 395 -7.17 6.95 1.13
C PRO A 395 -8.39 7.87 1.21
N VAL A 396 -8.44 8.78 2.19
CA VAL A 396 -9.55 9.74 2.37
C VAL A 396 -9.52 10.83 1.29
N ILE A 397 -8.33 11.38 0.98
CA ILE A 397 -8.15 12.33 -0.13
C ILE A 397 -8.65 11.71 -1.44
N ARG A 398 -8.22 10.47 -1.72
CA ARG A 398 -8.67 9.70 -2.88
C ARG A 398 -10.19 9.52 -2.86
N ALA A 399 -10.78 9.15 -1.72
CA ALA A 399 -12.23 8.98 -1.60
C ALA A 399 -13.02 10.28 -1.89
N ILE A 400 -12.56 11.43 -1.39
CA ILE A 400 -13.18 12.73 -1.68
C ILE A 400 -13.07 13.07 -3.16
N LEU A 401 -11.90 12.83 -3.79
CA LEU A 401 -11.70 13.07 -5.22
C LEU A 401 -12.61 12.18 -6.09
N HIS A 402 -12.76 10.89 -5.77
CA HIS A 402 -13.67 9.99 -6.47
C HIS A 402 -15.13 10.45 -6.35
N ALA A 403 -15.58 10.85 -5.16
CA ALA A 403 -16.95 11.36 -4.97
C ALA A 403 -17.21 12.64 -5.80
N ARG A 404 -16.24 13.55 -5.81
CA ARG A 404 -16.36 14.82 -6.56
C ARG A 404 -16.29 14.64 -8.07
N THR A 405 -15.41 13.77 -8.56
CA THR A 405 -15.28 13.48 -10.00
C THR A 405 -16.49 12.74 -10.56
N LEU A 406 -17.13 11.88 -9.75
CA LEU A 406 -18.45 11.32 -10.05
C LEU A 406 -19.56 12.37 -10.12
N GLY A 407 -19.34 13.58 -9.60
CA GLY A 407 -20.33 14.65 -9.54
C GLY A 407 -21.33 14.50 -8.39
N LEU A 408 -20.96 13.84 -7.29
CA LEU A 408 -21.79 13.75 -6.09
C LEU A 408 -21.66 15.02 -5.24
N ASP A 409 -22.75 15.37 -4.53
CA ASP A 409 -22.69 16.37 -3.47
C ASP A 409 -21.84 15.84 -2.30
N THR A 410 -20.69 16.48 -2.05
CA THR A 410 -19.80 16.11 -0.95
C THR A 410 -20.02 17.00 0.28
N TRP A 411 -20.17 16.35 1.43
CA TRP A 411 -20.41 17.00 2.71
C TRP A 411 -19.33 16.60 3.72
N TYR A 412 -18.65 17.57 4.32
CA TYR A 412 -17.80 17.31 5.46
C TYR A 412 -18.54 17.62 6.76
N GLU A 413 -18.43 16.74 7.74
CA GLU A 413 -19.07 16.91 9.03
C GLU A 413 -18.06 16.82 10.17
N VAL A 414 -18.15 17.74 11.11
CA VAL A 414 -17.39 17.71 12.36
C VAL A 414 -18.19 18.41 13.45
N ASP A 415 -17.97 17.98 14.68
CA ASP A 415 -18.71 18.40 15.87
C ASP A 415 -17.91 19.31 16.82
N ASP A 416 -16.60 19.43 16.59
CA ASP A 416 -15.65 20.24 17.38
C ASP A 416 -14.78 21.15 16.48
N LEU A 417 -14.22 22.20 17.07
CA LEU A 417 -13.30 23.14 16.41
C LEU A 417 -11.86 22.59 16.25
N ILE A 418 -11.71 21.32 15.89
CA ILE A 418 -10.40 20.62 15.79
C ILE A 418 -9.58 20.99 14.54
N PHE A 419 -10.11 21.82 13.65
CA PHE A 419 -9.48 22.23 12.39
C PHE A 419 -8.96 23.68 12.41
N ASP A 420 -9.02 24.34 13.58
CA ASP A 420 -8.58 25.72 13.77
C ASP A 420 -7.29 25.78 14.61
N PRO A 421 -6.14 26.11 14.01
CA PRO A 421 -4.87 26.12 14.73
C PRO A 421 -4.77 27.24 15.77
N SER A 422 -5.63 28.26 15.70
CA SER A 422 -5.68 29.33 16.70
C SER A 422 -6.41 28.92 17.98
N ALA A 423 -7.25 27.89 17.91
CA ALA A 423 -8.15 27.48 18.99
C ALA A 423 -7.90 26.05 19.49
N TYR A 424 -7.26 25.18 18.70
CA TYR A 424 -7.01 23.78 19.06
C TYR A 424 -5.56 23.36 18.79
N PRO A 425 -4.98 22.43 19.57
CA PRO A 425 -5.45 21.97 20.87
C PRO A 425 -5.33 23.07 21.95
N ASP A 426 -6.00 22.88 23.08
CA ASP A 426 -5.77 23.67 24.29
C ASP A 426 -4.29 23.59 24.71
N PRO A 427 -3.75 24.53 25.51
CA PRO A 427 -2.37 24.46 25.98
C PRO A 427 -2.06 23.11 26.64
N PHE A 428 -0.89 22.52 26.37
CA PHE A 428 -0.50 21.20 26.89
C PHE A 428 -0.66 21.07 28.42
N GLU A 429 -0.37 22.15 29.15
CA GLU A 429 -0.47 22.22 30.60
C GLU A 429 -1.90 22.03 31.11
N SER A 430 -2.92 22.37 30.30
CA SER A 430 -4.34 22.21 30.65
C SER A 430 -4.78 20.76 30.76
N PHE A 431 -4.06 19.82 30.12
CA PHE A 431 -4.36 18.39 30.19
C PHE A 431 -3.87 17.75 31.50
N GLY A 432 -3.17 18.48 32.37
CA GLY A 432 -2.85 18.02 33.72
C GLY A 432 -2.09 16.68 33.80
N GLY A 433 -1.27 16.37 32.79
CA GLY A 433 -0.51 15.12 32.70
C GLY A 433 -1.31 13.90 32.21
N GLN A 434 -2.52 14.07 31.69
CA GLN A 434 -3.37 12.99 31.17
C GLN A 434 -2.94 12.47 29.80
N ILE A 435 -2.21 13.29 29.04
CA ILE A 435 -1.65 12.93 27.74
C ILE A 435 -0.15 13.21 27.76
N SER A 436 0.58 12.39 27.01
CA SER A 436 1.99 12.57 26.71
C SER A 436 2.22 13.68 25.68
N GLU A 437 3.44 14.21 25.62
CA GLU A 437 3.85 15.12 24.55
C GLU A 437 3.69 14.51 23.15
N ALA A 438 3.82 13.18 23.05
CA ALA A 438 3.63 12.46 21.80
C ALA A 438 2.17 12.49 21.33
N GLU A 439 1.22 12.32 22.26
CA GLU A 439 -0.21 12.44 21.98
C GLU A 439 -0.59 13.89 21.64
N TYR A 440 -0.05 14.86 22.39
CA TYR A 440 -0.27 16.29 22.11
C TYR A 440 0.23 16.71 20.74
N ALA A 441 1.43 16.26 20.33
CA ALA A 441 1.94 16.45 18.99
C ALA A 441 1.01 15.85 17.92
N GLY A 442 0.37 14.71 18.22
CA GLY A 442 -0.67 14.12 17.38
C GLY A 442 -1.90 15.03 17.24
N LEU A 443 -2.37 15.63 18.34
CA LEU A 443 -3.47 16.61 18.31
C LEU A 443 -3.14 17.83 17.44
N GLN A 444 -1.91 18.35 17.56
CA GLN A 444 -1.44 19.47 16.73
C GLN A 444 -1.41 19.10 15.24
N MET A 445 -0.84 17.93 14.90
CA MET A 445 -0.80 17.44 13.52
C MET A 445 -2.19 17.16 12.94
N GLY A 446 -3.16 16.76 13.78
CA GLY A 446 -4.55 16.55 13.36
C GLY A 446 -5.20 17.81 12.77
N VAL A 447 -4.82 18.99 13.24
CA VAL A 447 -5.42 20.26 12.81
C VAL A 447 -5.32 20.50 11.31
N PRO A 448 -4.11 20.54 10.68
CA PRO A 448 -4.01 20.71 9.23
C PRO A 448 -4.66 19.55 8.46
N LEU A 449 -4.67 18.32 8.99
CA LEU A 449 -5.29 17.16 8.34
C LEU A 449 -6.82 17.29 8.24
N PHE A 450 -7.50 17.62 9.35
CA PHE A 450 -8.96 17.83 9.34
C PHE A 450 -9.34 19.06 8.54
N ARG A 451 -8.55 20.14 8.64
CA ARG A 451 -8.75 21.37 7.88
C ARG A 451 -8.69 21.12 6.37
N HIS A 452 -7.75 20.30 5.91
CA HIS A 452 -7.61 19.97 4.50
C HIS A 452 -8.80 19.13 4.00
N ALA A 453 -9.19 18.08 4.72
CA ALA A 453 -10.34 17.25 4.34
C ALA A 453 -11.65 18.05 4.26
N LEU A 454 -11.87 18.97 5.22
CA LEU A 454 -12.98 19.92 5.21
C LEU A 454 -12.95 20.81 3.96
N ALA A 455 -11.81 21.40 3.63
CA ALA A 455 -11.65 22.29 2.48
C ALA A 455 -11.79 21.59 1.12
N MET A 456 -11.58 20.27 1.07
CA MET A 456 -11.77 19.48 -0.15
C MET A 456 -13.25 19.24 -0.50
N CYS A 457 -14.15 19.30 0.48
CA CYS A 457 -15.58 19.03 0.31
C CYS A 457 -16.38 20.27 -0.12
N ASP A 458 -17.51 20.05 -0.79
CA ASP A 458 -18.32 21.14 -1.34
C ASP A 458 -19.10 21.89 -0.25
N ARG A 459 -19.66 21.16 0.72
CA ARG A 459 -20.51 21.68 1.79
C ARG A 459 -20.13 21.13 3.16
N ALA A 460 -20.66 21.74 4.21
CA ALA A 460 -20.43 21.33 5.59
C ALA A 460 -21.71 21.01 6.36
N ILE A 461 -21.57 20.14 7.36
CA ILE A 461 -22.56 19.91 8.42
C ILE A 461 -21.88 20.20 9.76
N ALA A 462 -22.42 21.15 10.52
CA ALA A 462 -21.93 21.52 11.85
C ALA A 462 -22.94 21.13 12.95
N SER A 463 -22.45 21.04 14.18
CA SER A 463 -23.27 20.82 15.37
C SER A 463 -23.89 22.11 15.93
N THR A 464 -23.22 23.26 15.76
CA THR A 464 -23.67 24.58 16.25
C THR A 464 -23.55 25.69 15.19
N PRO A 465 -24.27 26.81 15.34
CA PRO A 465 -24.13 27.97 14.45
C PRO A 465 -22.73 28.59 14.44
N SER A 466 -22.05 28.63 15.59
CA SER A 466 -20.69 29.17 15.71
C SER A 466 -19.68 28.30 14.95
N LEU A 467 -19.80 26.98 15.06
CA LEU A 467 -18.99 26.04 14.30
C LEU A 467 -19.28 26.13 12.80
N ALA A 468 -20.57 26.26 12.42
CA ALA A 468 -20.98 26.41 11.03
C ALA A 468 -20.28 27.59 10.36
N LYS A 469 -20.28 28.77 11.00
CA LYS A 469 -19.63 29.97 10.50
C LYS A 469 -18.12 29.77 10.24
N ARG A 470 -17.44 28.96 11.05
CA ARG A 470 -16.02 28.64 10.84
C ARG A 470 -15.80 27.66 9.69
N MET A 471 -16.72 26.70 9.50
CA MET A 471 -16.65 25.73 8.41
C MET A 471 -17.00 26.36 7.05
N GLU A 472 -17.95 27.31 7.01
CA GLU A 472 -18.33 28.06 5.79
C GLU A 472 -17.13 28.76 5.14
N ALA A 473 -16.18 29.24 5.95
CA ALA A 473 -14.96 29.87 5.44
C ALA A 473 -14.00 28.90 4.74
N LEU A 474 -14.23 27.58 4.82
CA LEU A 474 -13.29 26.55 4.36
C LEU A 474 -13.87 25.69 3.24
N VAL A 475 -15.16 25.34 3.30
CA VAL A 475 -15.79 24.52 2.26
C VAL A 475 -15.95 25.27 0.94
N ARG A 476 -15.91 24.54 -0.17
CA ARG A 476 -15.80 25.13 -1.52
C ARG A 476 -16.99 26.02 -1.90
N SER A 477 -18.20 25.67 -1.46
CA SER A 477 -19.43 26.43 -1.76
C SER A 477 -19.73 27.55 -0.76
N GLY A 478 -19.01 27.58 0.37
CA GLY A 478 -19.36 28.44 1.51
C GLY A 478 -20.67 28.08 2.21
N GLN A 479 -21.25 26.90 1.95
CA GLN A 479 -22.53 26.48 2.55
C GLN A 479 -22.31 25.49 3.69
N CYS A 480 -22.86 25.79 4.86
CA CYS A 480 -22.92 24.89 6.00
C CYS A 480 -24.35 24.79 6.54
N ILE A 481 -24.76 23.59 6.96
CA ILE A 481 -26.03 23.39 7.66
C ILE A 481 -25.77 22.99 9.12
N VAL A 482 -26.66 23.40 10.02
CA VAL A 482 -26.59 23.04 11.43
C VAL A 482 -27.52 21.88 11.71
N ILE A 483 -26.94 20.74 12.11
CA ILE A 483 -27.65 19.58 12.65
C ILE A 483 -27.18 19.40 14.09
N ARG A 484 -28.05 19.74 15.05
CA ARG A 484 -27.78 19.58 16.48
C ARG A 484 -27.80 18.11 16.88
N ASN A 485 -27.07 17.80 17.95
CA ASN A 485 -27.19 16.50 18.59
C ASN A 485 -28.63 16.29 19.09
N GLY A 486 -29.11 15.04 19.03
CA GLY A 486 -30.47 14.67 19.37
C GLY A 486 -30.52 13.60 20.46
N LEU A 487 -31.72 13.42 21.01
CA LEU A 487 -32.06 12.21 21.77
C LEU A 487 -32.57 11.15 20.81
N ASP A 488 -32.41 9.88 21.17
CA ASP A 488 -32.98 8.76 20.42
C ASP A 488 -33.57 7.70 21.37
N THR A 489 -33.95 6.56 20.80
CA THR A 489 -34.57 5.45 21.52
C THR A 489 -33.76 4.92 22.71
N ARG A 490 -32.43 5.14 22.76
CA ARG A 490 -31.60 4.80 23.94
C ARG A 490 -31.99 5.61 25.16
N ASN A 491 -32.50 6.82 24.97
CA ASN A 491 -32.96 7.69 26.06
C ASN A 491 -34.38 7.34 26.52
N ASP A 492 -35.14 6.51 25.79
CA ASP A 492 -36.56 6.27 26.08
C ASP A 492 -36.79 5.72 27.48
N ASN A 493 -35.95 4.79 27.95
CA ASN A 493 -36.08 4.21 29.29
C ASN A 493 -35.85 5.27 30.37
N ALA A 494 -34.80 6.08 30.25
CA ALA A 494 -34.51 7.18 31.19
C ALA A 494 -35.62 8.24 31.18
N ILE A 495 -36.16 8.57 30.00
CA ILE A 495 -37.28 9.51 29.85
C ILE A 495 -38.57 8.92 30.46
N ARG A 496 -38.81 7.61 30.33
CA ARG A 496 -39.96 6.94 30.96
C ARG A 496 -39.82 6.87 32.47
N LEU A 497 -38.65 6.48 32.97
CA LEU A 497 -38.37 6.38 34.40
C LEU A 497 -38.53 7.74 35.09
N SER A 498 -38.00 8.82 34.50
CA SER A 498 -38.10 10.16 35.08
C SER A 498 -39.54 10.66 35.22
N ARG A 499 -40.45 10.27 34.31
CA ARG A 499 -41.90 10.60 34.40
C ARG A 499 -42.63 9.91 35.54
N HIS A 500 -42.07 8.84 36.10
CA HIS A 500 -42.68 8.02 37.14
C HIS A 500 -41.91 8.06 38.46
N LEU A 501 -40.92 8.94 38.59
CA LEU A 501 -40.23 9.12 39.85
C LEU A 501 -41.21 9.68 40.89
N PRO A 502 -41.28 9.07 42.09
CA PRO A 502 -42.03 9.64 43.20
C PRO A 502 -41.55 11.07 43.46
N GLU A 503 -42.49 11.99 43.60
CA GLU A 503 -42.20 13.36 44.03
C GLU A 503 -41.47 13.29 45.37
N ARG A 504 -40.22 13.76 45.42
CA ARG A 504 -39.44 13.74 46.66
C ARG A 504 -39.92 14.85 47.58
N ARG A 505 -40.26 14.45 48.81
CA ARG A 505 -40.80 15.31 49.87
C ARG A 505 -39.85 15.41 51.05
N ASP A 506 -38.56 15.40 50.79
CA ASP A 506 -37.50 15.61 51.79
C ASP A 506 -37.14 17.10 51.97
N GLY A 507 -37.73 17.98 51.14
CA GLY A 507 -37.51 19.42 51.19
C GLY A 507 -36.14 19.88 50.69
N ARG A 508 -35.34 18.96 50.13
CA ARG A 508 -34.00 19.25 49.63
C ARG A 508 -34.00 19.56 48.13
N VAL A 509 -33.04 20.36 47.70
CA VAL A 509 -32.80 20.69 46.28
C VAL A 509 -31.41 20.18 45.91
N ARG A 510 -31.35 19.23 44.98
CA ARG A 510 -30.11 18.58 44.54
C ARG A 510 -29.61 19.20 43.25
N LEU A 511 -28.49 19.90 43.35
CA LEU A 511 -27.68 20.33 42.22
C LEU A 511 -26.84 19.16 41.73
N PHE A 512 -26.81 18.90 40.43
CA PHE A 512 -26.02 17.84 39.82
C PHE A 512 -24.95 18.40 38.90
N TYR A 513 -23.76 17.80 38.98
CA TYR A 513 -22.69 18.02 38.02
C TYR A 513 -22.01 16.69 37.69
N GLY A 514 -22.05 16.29 36.41
CA GLY A 514 -21.28 15.17 35.90
C GLY A 514 -20.00 15.68 35.25
N SER A 515 -18.83 15.38 35.82
CA SER A 515 -17.56 15.92 35.30
C SER A 515 -17.19 15.38 33.92
N GLY A 516 -17.72 14.20 33.55
CA GLY A 516 -17.47 13.55 32.27
C GLY A 516 -16.04 13.05 32.14
N THR A 517 -15.13 13.93 31.72
CA THR A 517 -13.71 13.63 31.52
C THR A 517 -12.87 14.03 32.74
N LEU A 518 -11.57 13.79 32.67
CA LEU A 518 -10.60 14.24 33.66
C LEU A 518 -10.23 15.73 33.49
N ALA A 519 -10.68 16.37 32.40
CA ALA A 519 -10.51 17.81 32.16
C ALA A 519 -11.62 18.63 32.87
N HIS A 520 -11.50 19.96 32.91
CA HIS A 520 -12.52 20.90 33.41
C HIS A 520 -12.68 21.05 34.94
N ASN A 521 -11.78 20.50 35.77
CA ASN A 521 -11.79 20.74 37.22
C ASN A 521 -11.60 22.23 37.57
N ALA A 522 -10.75 22.93 36.82
CA ALA A 522 -10.53 24.37 36.99
C ALA A 522 -11.78 25.17 36.59
N ASP A 523 -12.40 24.84 35.47
CA ASP A 523 -13.60 25.53 34.96
C ASP A 523 -14.74 25.45 35.97
N PHE A 524 -15.03 24.25 36.50
CA PHE A 524 -16.06 24.10 37.52
C PHE A 524 -15.77 24.94 38.76
N ASN A 525 -14.58 24.80 39.34
CA ASN A 525 -14.24 25.47 40.59
C ASN A 525 -14.17 27.00 40.44
N ASN A 526 -13.72 27.51 39.29
CA ASN A 526 -13.54 28.94 39.05
C ASN A 526 -14.84 29.62 38.60
N ILE A 527 -15.67 28.94 37.80
CA ILE A 527 -16.87 29.51 37.20
C ILE A 527 -18.10 29.19 38.05
N ALA A 528 -18.39 27.91 38.27
CA ALA A 528 -19.58 27.48 39.00
C ALA A 528 -19.39 27.51 40.52
N GLY A 529 -18.18 27.23 41.00
CA GLY A 529 -17.84 27.10 42.42
C GLY A 529 -18.27 28.28 43.30
N PRO A 530 -17.99 29.54 42.92
CA PRO A 530 -18.41 30.70 43.72
C PRO A 530 -19.93 30.81 43.85
N ALA A 531 -20.67 30.53 42.77
CA ALA A 531 -22.14 30.58 42.76
C ALA A 531 -22.74 29.44 43.61
N ILE A 532 -22.19 28.22 43.49
CA ILE A 532 -22.62 27.06 44.28
C ILE A 532 -22.35 27.31 45.78
N THR A 533 -21.15 27.76 46.12
CA THR A 533 -20.77 28.12 47.51
C THR A 533 -21.76 29.14 48.10
N GLN A 534 -22.07 30.19 47.33
CA GLN A 534 -23.03 31.22 47.76
C GLN A 534 -24.46 30.67 47.90
N ALA A 535 -24.90 29.79 47.00
CA ALA A 535 -26.21 29.17 47.08
C ALA A 535 -26.33 28.26 48.31
N MET A 536 -25.33 27.42 48.56
CA MET A 536 -25.30 26.52 49.72
C MET A 536 -25.18 27.28 51.04
N ALA A 537 -24.48 28.42 51.08
CA ALA A 537 -24.41 29.28 52.27
C ALA A 537 -25.74 29.99 52.58
N ARG A 538 -26.53 30.32 51.56
CA ARG A 538 -27.84 30.98 51.73
C ARG A 538 -28.98 29.99 52.01
N HIS A 539 -28.84 28.74 51.58
CA HIS A 539 -29.89 27.74 51.60
C HIS A 539 -29.37 26.41 52.17
N ASP A 540 -29.79 26.10 53.41
CA ASP A 540 -29.38 24.88 54.13
C ASP A 540 -29.95 23.58 53.53
N ASN A 541 -30.98 23.70 52.69
CA ASN A 541 -31.63 22.59 52.02
C ASN A 541 -31.05 22.26 50.63
N VAL A 542 -29.97 22.94 50.21
CA VAL A 542 -29.29 22.65 48.94
C VAL A 542 -28.18 21.61 49.15
N ASP A 543 -28.20 20.58 48.31
CA ASP A 543 -27.19 19.53 48.21
C ASP A 543 -26.48 19.61 46.85
N LEU A 544 -25.21 19.21 46.81
CA LEU A 544 -24.44 19.07 45.58
C LEU A 544 -24.09 17.60 45.33
N ILE A 545 -24.54 17.07 44.21
CA ILE A 545 -24.25 15.72 43.72
C ILE A 545 -23.25 15.83 42.58
N VAL A 546 -22.07 15.24 42.75
CA VAL A 546 -20.99 15.25 41.76
C VAL A 546 -20.74 13.83 41.30
N VAL A 547 -20.75 13.57 40.01
CA VAL A 547 -20.36 12.27 39.44
C VAL A 547 -19.10 12.44 38.59
N GLY A 548 -18.03 11.72 38.93
CA GLY A 548 -16.81 11.69 38.13
C GLY A 548 -15.54 12.03 38.90
N HIS A 549 -14.67 12.81 38.27
CA HIS A 549 -13.27 13.04 38.67
C HIS A 549 -13.02 14.44 39.25
N LEU A 550 -14.07 15.16 39.61
CA LEU A 550 -13.97 16.53 40.10
C LEU A 550 -13.38 16.58 41.51
N VAL A 551 -12.25 17.27 41.63
CA VAL A 551 -11.70 17.70 42.92
C VAL A 551 -12.28 19.06 43.27
N LEU A 552 -12.95 19.18 44.42
CA LEU A 552 -13.61 20.41 44.83
C LEU A 552 -12.62 21.38 45.48
N SER A 553 -12.85 22.68 45.26
CA SER A 553 -12.09 23.72 45.95
C SER A 553 -12.43 23.76 47.45
N PRO A 554 -11.51 24.22 48.32
CA PRO A 554 -11.74 24.27 49.77
C PRO A 554 -13.01 25.05 50.19
N GLY A 555 -13.43 26.03 49.39
CA GLY A 555 -14.65 26.81 49.66
C GLY A 555 -15.93 25.98 49.54
N ILE A 556 -15.97 25.01 48.62
CA ILE A 556 -17.10 24.11 48.46
C ILE A 556 -16.99 22.95 49.47
N GLU A 557 -15.78 22.42 49.70
CA GLU A 557 -15.52 21.35 50.68
C GLU A 557 -15.99 21.70 52.10
N ALA A 558 -16.07 23.00 52.44
CA ALA A 558 -16.65 23.47 53.69
C ALA A 558 -18.10 22.97 53.94
N PHE A 559 -18.82 22.57 52.90
CA PHE A 559 -20.18 22.01 52.97
C PHE A 559 -20.22 20.47 52.77
N SER A 560 -19.14 19.77 53.11
CA SER A 560 -18.99 18.33 52.89
C SER A 560 -20.15 17.45 53.37
N ASP A 561 -20.90 17.87 54.40
CA ASP A 561 -22.08 17.20 54.92
C ASP A 561 -23.29 17.23 53.94
N ARG A 562 -23.27 18.13 52.96
CA ARG A 562 -24.30 18.32 51.92
C ARG A 562 -23.77 18.06 50.51
N ILE A 563 -22.62 17.39 50.41
CA ILE A 563 -21.98 17.04 49.13
C ILE A 563 -21.91 15.51 49.02
N LEU A 564 -22.44 14.99 47.92
CA LEU A 564 -22.27 13.59 47.54
C LEU A 564 -21.38 13.52 46.30
N GLN A 565 -20.14 13.04 46.48
CA GLN A 565 -19.26 12.70 45.37
C GLN A 565 -19.38 11.22 45.06
N ILE A 566 -19.78 10.91 43.84
CA ILE A 566 -19.86 9.55 43.31
C ILE A 566 -18.73 9.38 42.28
N PRO A 567 -17.99 8.27 42.29
CA PRO A 567 -16.98 8.00 41.28
C PRO A 567 -17.54 8.01 39.86
N PHE A 568 -16.64 8.08 38.88
CA PHE A 568 -16.99 7.97 37.47
C PHE A 568 -17.85 6.72 37.20
N MET A 569 -18.97 6.94 36.49
CA MET A 569 -19.90 5.90 36.08
C MET A 569 -19.73 5.64 34.59
N SER A 570 -19.24 4.44 34.25
CA SER A 570 -19.15 3.98 32.86
C SER A 570 -20.49 3.50 32.31
N ASP A 571 -21.38 3.03 33.19
CA ASP A 571 -22.74 2.62 32.81
C ASP A 571 -23.65 3.84 32.64
N LYS A 572 -24.28 3.95 31.46
CA LYS A 572 -25.12 5.09 31.10
C LYS A 572 -26.47 5.07 31.82
N ASP A 573 -27.03 3.89 32.07
CA ASP A 573 -28.33 3.77 32.74
C ASP A 573 -28.19 4.14 34.22
N ASP A 574 -27.09 3.74 34.87
CA ASP A 574 -26.75 4.18 36.22
C ASP A 574 -26.56 5.71 36.29
N TYR A 575 -25.79 6.27 35.35
CA TYR A 575 -25.58 7.71 35.27
C TYR A 575 -26.91 8.46 35.09
N TRP A 576 -27.78 8.00 34.19
CA TRP A 576 -29.10 8.62 33.98
C TRP A 576 -30.04 8.41 35.15
N SER A 577 -29.94 7.29 35.89
CA SER A 577 -30.69 7.07 37.12
C SER A 577 -30.31 8.11 38.18
N VAL A 578 -29.01 8.35 38.40
CA VAL A 578 -28.54 9.40 39.31
C VAL A 578 -28.97 10.79 38.84
N LEU A 579 -28.80 11.11 37.56
CA LEU A 579 -29.23 12.38 36.98
C LEU A 579 -30.73 12.60 37.17
N SER A 580 -31.56 11.57 36.95
CA SER A 580 -33.01 11.62 37.18
C SER A 580 -33.36 11.83 38.66
N SER A 581 -32.44 11.47 39.55
CA SER A 581 -32.52 11.72 40.98
C SER A 581 -32.02 13.13 41.38
N CYS A 582 -31.82 14.06 40.46
CA CYS A 582 -31.44 15.43 40.81
C CYS A 582 -32.46 16.45 40.29
N ASP A 583 -32.46 17.64 40.88
CA ASP A 583 -33.46 18.68 40.57
C ASP A 583 -32.93 19.68 39.54
N ILE A 584 -31.63 19.98 39.57
CA ILE A 584 -30.99 20.96 38.69
C ILE A 584 -29.69 20.36 38.15
N ASN A 585 -29.59 20.16 36.83
CA ASN A 585 -28.34 19.82 36.16
C ASN A 585 -27.56 21.10 35.82
N ILE A 586 -26.25 21.10 36.07
CA ILE A 586 -25.35 22.22 35.77
C ILE A 586 -24.44 21.83 34.62
N ALA A 587 -24.43 22.65 33.57
CA ALA A 587 -23.38 22.65 32.53
C ALA A 587 -22.48 23.86 32.75
N VAL A 588 -21.16 23.65 32.77
CA VAL A 588 -20.18 24.72 33.02
C VAL A 588 -19.50 25.08 31.72
N LEU A 589 -19.81 26.26 31.21
CA LEU A 589 -19.27 26.78 29.96
C LEU A 589 -18.27 27.89 30.26
N ALA A 590 -17.02 27.69 29.86
CA ALA A 590 -16.03 28.76 29.83
C ALA A 590 -16.25 29.64 28.60
N ASP A 591 -16.10 30.96 28.74
CA ASP A 591 -16.17 31.87 27.59
C ASP A 591 -15.04 31.57 26.62
N GLY A 592 -15.37 31.33 25.35
CA GLY A 592 -14.35 31.16 24.31
C GLY A 592 -14.84 30.50 23.03
N PRO A 593 -14.07 30.64 21.93
CA PRO A 593 -14.45 30.14 20.62
C PRO A 593 -14.61 28.62 20.55
N VAL A 594 -13.88 27.88 21.40
CA VAL A 594 -13.99 26.43 21.48
C VAL A 594 -15.32 26.04 22.13
N ALA A 595 -15.66 26.63 23.27
CA ALA A 595 -16.91 26.37 23.97
C ALA A 595 -18.14 26.77 23.13
N ASP A 596 -18.09 27.91 22.44
CA ASP A 596 -19.16 28.35 21.52
C ASP A 596 -19.42 27.35 20.38
N CYS A 597 -18.40 26.56 20.01
CA CYS A 597 -18.49 25.56 18.96
C CYS A 597 -18.92 24.19 19.47
N LYS A 598 -18.92 23.94 20.79
CA LYS A 598 -19.35 22.66 21.37
C LYS A 598 -20.86 22.53 21.36
N SER A 599 -21.33 21.32 21.05
CA SER A 599 -22.74 20.95 21.16
C SER A 599 -22.95 20.14 22.43
N GLU A 600 -23.00 20.83 23.58
CA GLU A 600 -23.29 20.27 24.91
C GLU A 600 -24.79 20.04 25.16
#